data_AF-A0A9P7VM04-F1
#
_entry.id   AF-A0A9P7VM04-F1
#
_cell.length_a   1.000
_cell.length_b   1.000
_cell.length_c   1.000
_cell.angle_alpha   90.00
_cell.angle_beta   90.00
_cell.angle_gamma   90.00
#
_symmetry.space_group_name_H-M   'P 1'
#
loop_
_entity.id
_entity.type
_entity.pdbx_description
1 polymer ?
#
loop_
_entity_poly.entity_id
_entity_poly.type
_entity_poly.pdbx_seq_one_letter_code
_entity_poly.pdbx_strand_id
1 'polypeptide(L)'
;MAQPQRAIDHRISMPLQNNDLCNHPRQPSAAELCPPEIIEEIVSGLDKPDAASTAIVCKTWLEPSRRRLYSSLRFIYPAPLLVSTLRTCAAARSYIHTLSLRIAFPRPNIPVTPADFDWLLLLPPGNIRSFRVIFGDLCLEDVILPDVIRQLCATGLSALESLVITTSVIELETINLFASLPSLREVCLGVMVAVVLNAEVPVLPPLTRLGIYTNVLSELLLSLPISSLSSTLTRFDFRCTTERGNTPLSCLPPILKELKLLRRLTVDSDFTFYSIPFMDDVVGHLPRLEYLHVCTGIWSSVLLERLPPLVTYLSLQHLRTDIDSLQSFPIPSILRMLDDHVGVLQTLVLQMYILQEIGLESLICRLGSIDLIVRPEIAVGDRSHLIFDRESDRW
;
A
#
# COMPACT_ATOMS: atom_id res chain seq x y z
N MET A 1 -20.96 34.31 -62.22
CA MET A 1 -22.28 34.85 -61.84
C MET A 1 -22.59 34.39 -60.43
N ALA A 2 -22.85 35.34 -59.51
CA ALA A 2 -23.38 35.23 -58.12
C ALA A 2 -22.64 34.29 -57.14
N GLN A 3 -22.34 34.62 -55.87
CA GLN A 3 -22.63 35.75 -54.96
C GLN A 3 -21.62 35.63 -53.77
N PRO A 4 -21.06 36.70 -53.19
CA PRO A 4 -20.27 36.61 -51.96
C PRO A 4 -21.14 36.85 -50.71
N GLN A 5 -21.03 35.96 -49.72
CA GLN A 5 -21.66 36.12 -48.40
C GLN A 5 -20.86 37.11 -47.54
N ARG A 6 -21.57 38.12 -47.03
CA ARG A 6 -21.10 39.15 -46.11
C ARG A 6 -20.88 38.55 -44.71
N ALA A 7 -19.66 38.68 -44.18
CA ALA A 7 -19.40 38.55 -42.76
C ALA A 7 -19.70 39.88 -42.07
N ILE A 8 -20.60 39.86 -41.09
CA ILE A 8 -20.95 41.02 -40.25
C ILE A 8 -19.97 41.03 -39.08
N ASP A 9 -19.15 42.07 -39.04
CA ASP A 9 -18.11 42.32 -38.06
C ASP A 9 -18.72 43.11 -36.89
N HIS A 10 -19.18 42.42 -35.84
CA HIS A 10 -19.65 43.04 -34.60
C HIS A 10 -18.47 43.36 -33.68
N ARG A 11 -17.78 44.46 -33.95
CA ARG A 11 -16.87 45.10 -32.98
C ARG A 11 -17.70 45.72 -31.85
N ILE A 12 -17.76 45.04 -30.72
CA ILE A 12 -18.16 45.64 -29.44
C ILE A 12 -16.94 46.42 -28.92
N SER A 13 -16.92 47.73 -29.18
CA SER A 13 -15.98 48.64 -28.54
C SER A 13 -16.40 48.85 -27.08
N MET A 14 -15.72 48.18 -26.15
CA MET A 14 -15.80 48.54 -24.73
C MET A 14 -14.96 49.79 -24.48
N PRO A 15 -15.47 50.80 -23.75
CA PRO A 15 -14.71 51.98 -23.39
C PRO A 15 -13.60 51.58 -22.40
N LEU A 16 -12.35 51.81 -22.79
CA LEU A 16 -11.20 51.82 -21.90
C LEU A 16 -11.35 52.99 -20.93
N GLN A 17 -12.04 52.77 -19.81
CA GLN A 17 -11.90 53.62 -18.64
C GLN A 17 -10.49 53.43 -18.09
N ASN A 18 -9.61 54.39 -18.40
CA ASN A 18 -8.32 54.56 -17.73
C ASN A 18 -8.58 54.80 -16.23
N ASN A 19 -8.56 53.71 -15.47
CA ASN A 19 -8.59 53.75 -14.02
C ASN A 19 -7.20 54.14 -13.50
N ASP A 20 -7.02 55.43 -13.23
CA ASP A 20 -5.90 56.02 -12.44
C ASP A 20 -5.91 55.58 -10.96
N LEU A 21 -6.49 54.41 -10.64
CA LEU A 21 -6.59 53.87 -9.27
C LEU A 21 -5.31 53.13 -8.81
N CYS A 22 -4.27 53.07 -9.63
CA CYS A 22 -3.06 52.27 -9.35
C CYS A 22 -1.99 52.96 -8.49
N ASN A 23 -2.22 54.20 -8.00
CA ASN A 23 -1.18 54.97 -7.30
C ASN A 23 -1.29 55.00 -5.76
N HIS A 24 -2.24 54.28 -5.16
CA HIS A 24 -2.26 54.12 -3.71
C HIS A 24 -1.42 52.89 -3.29
N PRO A 25 -0.46 53.03 -2.35
CA PRO A 25 0.27 51.89 -1.82
C PRO A 25 -0.76 50.94 -1.20
N ARG A 26 -0.89 49.75 -1.81
CA ARG A 26 -1.83 48.72 -1.36
C ARG A 26 -1.40 48.28 0.03
N GLN A 27 -2.24 48.53 1.04
CA GLN A 27 -1.98 48.03 2.38
C GLN A 27 -2.04 46.50 2.35
N PRO A 28 -1.01 45.80 2.86
CA PRO A 28 -0.99 44.34 2.84
C PRO A 28 -2.14 43.78 3.68
N SER A 29 -2.75 42.71 3.18
CA SER A 29 -3.84 42.05 3.90
C SER A 29 -3.33 41.29 5.13
N ALA A 30 -4.20 40.98 6.09
CA ALA A 30 -3.85 40.13 7.23
C ALA A 30 -3.32 38.76 6.78
N ALA A 31 -3.81 38.24 5.64
CA ALA A 31 -3.30 37.00 5.05
C ALA A 31 -1.85 37.13 4.56
N GLU A 32 -1.46 38.28 3.99
CA GLU A 32 -0.08 38.51 3.53
C GLU A 32 0.90 38.73 4.70
N LEU A 33 0.40 39.20 5.84
CA LEU A 33 1.17 39.44 7.07
C LEU A 33 1.22 38.21 8.00
N CYS A 34 0.54 37.12 7.65
CA CYS A 34 0.52 35.92 8.48
C CYS A 34 1.94 35.29 8.53
N PRO A 35 2.45 34.93 9.72
CA PRO A 35 3.76 34.28 9.85
C PRO A 35 3.85 32.97 9.04
N PRO A 36 4.99 32.66 8.39
CA PRO A 36 5.14 31.47 7.56
C PRO A 36 4.83 30.15 8.28
N GLU A 37 5.18 30.05 9.57
CA GLU A 37 4.97 28.85 10.39
C GLU A 37 3.48 28.58 10.61
N ILE A 38 2.69 29.64 10.82
CA ILE A 38 1.24 29.55 10.98
C ILE A 38 0.57 29.19 9.64
N ILE A 39 1.05 29.74 8.53
CA ILE A 39 0.55 29.37 7.20
C ILE A 39 0.85 27.89 6.93
N GLU A 40 2.06 27.43 7.26
CA GLU A 40 2.44 26.02 7.10
C GLU A 40 1.55 25.10 7.94
N GLU A 41 1.27 25.45 9.20
CA GLU A 41 0.34 24.70 10.06
C GLU A 41 -1.08 24.67 9.47
N ILE A 42 -1.62 25.82 9.05
CA ILE A 42 -2.94 25.91 8.41
C ILE A 42 -3.00 25.00 7.18
N VAL A 43 -2.04 25.17 6.26
CA VAL A 43 -1.99 24.43 4.99
C VAL A 43 -1.75 22.94 5.21
N SER A 44 -1.02 22.55 6.27
CA SER A 44 -0.81 21.14 6.61
C SER A 44 -2.13 20.42 6.96
N GLY A 45 -3.07 21.15 7.54
CA GLY A 45 -4.42 20.67 7.87
C GLY A 45 -5.38 20.63 6.68
N LEU A 46 -5.03 21.24 5.54
CA LEU A 46 -5.86 21.26 4.35
C LEU A 46 -5.72 19.97 3.53
N ASP A 47 -6.79 19.64 2.81
CA ASP A 47 -6.70 18.68 1.72
C ASP A 47 -5.96 19.29 0.51
N LYS A 48 -5.69 18.47 -0.52
CA LYS A 48 -4.92 18.95 -1.67
C LYS A 48 -5.66 19.99 -2.52
N PRO A 49 -6.96 19.84 -2.84
CA PRO A 49 -7.72 20.88 -3.52
C PRO A 49 -7.71 22.24 -2.80
N ASP A 50 -7.87 22.25 -1.48
CA ASP A 50 -7.86 23.48 -0.71
C ASP A 50 -6.46 24.10 -0.64
N ALA A 51 -5.42 23.27 -0.47
CA ALA A 51 -4.03 23.72 -0.56
C ALA A 51 -3.68 24.29 -1.96
N ALA A 52 -4.28 23.76 -3.04
CA ALA A 52 -4.12 24.35 -4.37
C ALA A 52 -4.75 25.74 -4.47
N SER A 53 -5.91 25.92 -3.82
CA SER A 53 -6.61 27.20 -3.75
C SER A 53 -5.85 28.23 -2.92
N THR A 54 -5.13 27.82 -1.86
CA THR A 54 -4.29 28.74 -1.10
C THR A 54 -3.05 29.20 -1.87
N ALA A 55 -2.56 28.37 -2.80
CA ALA A 55 -1.39 28.71 -3.62
C ALA A 55 -1.63 29.94 -4.52
N ILE A 56 -2.88 30.24 -4.87
CA ILE A 56 -3.25 31.37 -5.73
C ILE A 56 -3.56 32.67 -4.96
N VAL A 57 -3.61 32.63 -3.62
CA VAL A 57 -3.98 33.78 -2.78
C VAL A 57 -2.91 34.88 -2.86
N CYS A 58 -1.68 34.56 -2.48
CA CYS A 58 -0.53 35.48 -2.58
C CYS A 58 0.80 34.71 -2.52
N LYS A 59 1.91 35.41 -2.76
CA LYS A 59 3.26 34.80 -2.80
C LYS A 59 3.67 34.14 -1.48
N THR A 60 3.27 34.69 -0.34
CA THR A 60 3.60 34.15 0.99
C THR A 60 2.99 32.77 1.21
N TRP A 61 1.79 32.53 0.67
CA TRP A 61 1.08 31.25 0.79
C TRP A 61 1.51 30.21 -0.24
N LEU A 62 2.14 30.64 -1.33
CA LEU A 62 2.51 29.79 -2.46
C LEU A 62 3.43 28.63 -2.06
N GLU A 63 4.50 28.90 -1.31
CA GLU A 63 5.51 27.86 -0.99
C GLU A 63 4.99 26.79 0.00
N PRO A 64 4.36 27.15 1.14
CA PRO A 64 3.72 26.16 2.00
C PRO A 64 2.67 25.32 1.26
N SER A 65 1.88 25.96 0.39
CA SER A 65 0.89 25.28 -0.46
C SER A 65 1.55 24.29 -1.41
N ARG A 66 2.64 24.68 -2.09
CA ARG A 66 3.39 23.79 -2.98
C ARG A 66 3.99 22.60 -2.22
N ARG A 67 4.59 22.83 -1.06
CA ARG A 67 5.14 21.77 -0.22
C ARG A 67 4.06 20.74 0.11
N ARG A 68 2.88 21.20 0.54
CA ARG A 68 1.73 20.34 0.82
C ARG A 68 1.26 19.56 -0.42
N LEU A 69 1.12 20.23 -1.57
CA LEU A 69 0.63 19.63 -2.81
C LEU A 69 1.57 18.53 -3.35
N TYR A 70 2.87 18.79 -3.33
CA TYR A 70 3.89 17.95 -3.96
C TYR A 70 4.55 16.95 -2.99
N SER A 71 4.40 17.10 -1.66
CA SER A 71 4.94 16.19 -0.63
C SER A 71 4.71 14.71 -0.90
N SER A 72 3.49 14.38 -1.35
CA SER A 72 3.07 13.03 -1.68
C SER A 72 2.31 13.05 -2.99
N LEU A 73 2.84 12.43 -4.04
CA LEU A 73 2.20 12.34 -5.35
C LEU A 73 1.63 10.95 -5.57
N ARG A 74 0.36 10.87 -5.93
CA ARG A 74 -0.33 9.63 -6.34
C ARG A 74 -1.03 9.89 -7.66
N PHE A 75 -0.69 9.13 -8.69
CA PHE A 75 -1.33 9.28 -10.00
C PHE A 75 -1.30 7.99 -10.82
N ILE A 76 -2.20 7.94 -11.80
CA ILE A 76 -2.28 6.89 -12.80
C ILE A 76 -1.50 7.38 -14.02
N TYR A 77 -0.53 6.59 -14.48
CA TYR A 77 0.24 6.86 -15.70
C TYR A 77 -0.53 6.34 -16.93
N PRO A 78 -0.53 7.06 -18.06
CA PRO A 78 0.17 8.33 -18.33
C PRO A 78 -0.50 9.56 -17.71
N ALA A 79 0.32 10.50 -17.19
CA ALA A 79 -0.11 11.77 -16.60
C ALA A 79 0.66 12.96 -17.21
N PRO A 80 0.40 13.33 -18.49
CA PRO A 80 1.29 14.19 -19.27
C PRO A 80 1.47 15.61 -18.69
N LEU A 81 0.42 16.20 -18.11
CA LEU A 81 0.51 17.53 -17.49
C LEU A 81 1.38 17.51 -16.23
N LEU A 82 1.26 16.46 -15.41
CA LEU A 82 2.08 16.30 -14.22
C LEU A 82 3.54 16.04 -14.63
N VAL A 83 3.78 15.12 -15.57
CA VAL A 83 5.14 14.83 -16.07
C VAL A 83 5.79 16.08 -16.68
N SER A 84 5.05 16.86 -17.49
CA SER A 84 5.54 18.12 -18.04
C SER A 84 5.90 19.12 -16.93
N THR A 85 5.05 19.23 -15.91
CA THR A 85 5.32 20.06 -14.73
C THR A 85 6.57 19.58 -13.98
N LEU A 86 6.71 18.28 -13.76
CA LEU A 86 7.87 17.70 -13.09
C LEU A 86 9.14 17.84 -13.91
N ARG A 87 9.09 17.83 -15.23
CA ARG A 87 10.27 18.12 -16.08
C ARG A 87 10.70 19.59 -15.96
N THR A 88 9.75 20.51 -15.95
CA THR A 88 10.03 21.96 -16.03
C THR A 88 10.20 22.66 -14.68
N CYS A 89 9.60 22.15 -13.61
CA CYS A 89 9.57 22.82 -12.30
C CYS A 89 10.47 22.12 -11.26
N ALA A 90 11.68 22.63 -11.06
CA ALA A 90 12.61 22.11 -10.05
C ALA A 90 12.07 22.23 -8.61
N ALA A 91 11.38 23.33 -8.29
CA ALA A 91 10.78 23.53 -6.97
C ALA A 91 9.76 22.44 -6.63
N ALA A 92 8.89 22.07 -7.57
CA ALA A 92 7.93 20.98 -7.38
C ALA A 92 8.65 19.66 -7.06
N ARG A 93 9.72 19.33 -7.78
CA ARG A 93 10.50 18.10 -7.54
C ARG A 93 11.16 18.07 -6.17
N SER A 94 11.63 19.22 -5.67
CA SER A 94 12.29 19.32 -4.36
C SER A 94 11.38 19.04 -3.17
N TYR A 95 10.07 19.07 -3.37
CA TYR A 95 9.11 18.75 -2.32
C TYR A 95 8.64 17.29 -2.33
N ILE A 96 8.97 16.50 -3.34
CA ILE A 96 8.45 15.13 -3.44
C ILE A 96 9.21 14.22 -2.48
N HIS A 97 8.48 13.67 -1.50
CA HIS A 97 9.02 12.67 -0.56
C HIS A 97 8.34 11.31 -0.70
N THR A 98 7.09 11.30 -1.13
CA THR A 98 6.32 10.08 -1.42
C THR A 98 5.86 10.11 -2.87
N LEU A 99 6.11 9.02 -3.58
CA LEU A 99 5.69 8.86 -4.97
C LEU A 99 4.98 7.52 -5.16
N SER A 100 3.73 7.59 -5.61
CA SER A 100 2.89 6.44 -5.93
C SER A 100 2.46 6.51 -7.39
N LEU A 101 3.01 5.61 -8.18
CA LEU A 101 2.78 5.45 -9.59
C LEU A 101 1.92 4.20 -9.81
N ARG A 102 0.73 4.37 -10.39
CA ARG A 102 -0.05 3.24 -10.93
C ARG A 102 0.04 3.28 -12.44
N ILE A 103 0.71 2.31 -13.03
CA ILE A 103 0.85 2.22 -14.49
C ILE A 103 -0.42 1.52 -15.01
N ALA A 104 -1.37 2.34 -15.48
CA ALA A 104 -2.48 1.80 -16.25
C ALA A 104 -1.98 1.63 -17.68
N PHE A 105 -2.03 0.41 -18.22
CA PHE A 105 -1.76 0.25 -19.63
C PHE A 105 -2.84 0.96 -20.42
N PRO A 106 -2.47 1.91 -21.29
CA PRO A 106 -3.41 2.40 -22.27
C PRO A 106 -3.83 1.24 -23.15
N ARG A 107 -4.97 1.44 -23.82
CA ARG A 107 -5.43 0.68 -24.98
C ARG A 107 -4.26 0.10 -25.80
N PRO A 108 -4.40 -1.08 -26.42
CA PRO A 108 -3.34 -1.93 -27.01
C PRO A 108 -2.32 -1.30 -27.98
N ASN A 109 -2.34 0.01 -28.22
CA ASN A 109 -1.61 0.71 -29.29
C ASN A 109 -0.63 1.80 -28.80
N ILE A 110 -0.44 2.03 -27.50
CA ILE A 110 0.57 3.00 -27.01
C ILE A 110 1.59 2.25 -26.15
N PRO A 111 2.75 1.87 -26.71
CA PRO A 111 3.80 1.25 -25.92
C PRO A 111 4.32 2.26 -24.91
N VAL A 112 4.38 1.86 -23.65
CA VAL A 112 5.12 2.59 -22.62
C VAL A 112 6.59 2.22 -22.80
N THR A 113 7.47 3.21 -22.81
CA THR A 113 8.91 3.05 -23.00
C THR A 113 9.66 3.53 -21.76
N PRO A 114 10.91 3.09 -21.52
CA PRO A 114 11.73 3.62 -20.44
C PRO A 114 11.91 5.15 -20.47
N ALA A 115 11.85 5.76 -21.67
CA ALA A 115 11.97 7.21 -21.84
C ALA A 115 10.78 7.99 -21.25
N ASP A 116 9.63 7.33 -21.07
CA ASP A 116 8.46 7.92 -20.41
C ASP A 116 8.70 8.24 -18.93
N PHE A 117 9.73 7.64 -18.34
CA PHE A 117 10.10 7.77 -16.94
C PHE A 117 11.37 8.58 -16.71
N ASP A 118 11.94 9.19 -17.76
CA ASP A 118 13.19 10.00 -17.68
C ASP A 118 13.14 11.10 -16.62
N TRP A 119 11.96 11.64 -16.33
CA TRP A 119 11.73 12.68 -15.33
C TRP A 119 12.03 12.19 -13.91
N LEU A 120 12.03 10.88 -13.66
CA LEU A 120 12.49 10.30 -12.41
C LEU A 120 13.95 10.67 -12.17
N LEU A 121 14.80 10.68 -13.21
CA LEU A 121 16.21 11.09 -13.13
C LEU A 121 16.40 12.56 -12.70
N LEU A 122 15.34 13.37 -12.77
CA LEU A 122 15.36 14.78 -12.37
C LEU A 122 15.02 14.98 -10.89
N LEU A 123 14.62 13.92 -10.18
CA LEU A 123 14.32 13.97 -8.75
C LEU A 123 15.61 14.21 -7.94
N PRO A 124 15.59 15.08 -6.91
CA PRO A 124 16.77 15.31 -6.11
C PRO A 124 17.19 14.06 -5.34
N PRO A 125 18.50 13.80 -5.22
CA PRO A 125 19.02 12.67 -4.47
C PRO A 125 18.63 12.74 -3.00
N GLY A 126 18.28 11.59 -2.41
CA GLY A 126 17.90 11.47 -1.01
C GLY A 126 16.56 12.11 -0.62
N ASN A 127 15.76 12.59 -1.59
CA ASN A 127 14.50 13.26 -1.25
C ASN A 127 13.33 12.28 -1.09
N ILE A 128 13.33 11.20 -1.88
CA ILE A 128 12.27 10.19 -1.89
C ILE A 128 12.47 9.22 -0.73
N ARG A 129 11.49 9.17 0.17
CA ARG A 129 11.44 8.25 1.32
C ARG A 129 10.50 7.08 1.09
N SER A 130 9.46 7.28 0.29
CA SER A 130 8.47 6.25 -0.02
C SER A 130 8.21 6.19 -1.51
N PHE A 131 8.40 5.01 -2.09
CA PHE A 131 8.15 4.76 -3.50
C PHE A 131 7.22 3.57 -3.69
N ARG A 132 6.14 3.77 -4.43
CA ARG A 132 5.16 2.75 -4.76
C ARG A 132 4.97 2.72 -6.27
N VAL A 133 5.16 1.55 -6.87
CA VAL A 133 4.84 1.31 -8.28
C VAL A 133 3.92 0.09 -8.39
N ILE A 134 2.79 0.27 -9.06
CA ILE A 134 1.79 -0.77 -9.28
C ILE A 134 1.58 -0.91 -10.79
N PHE A 135 1.91 -2.07 -11.33
CA PHE A 135 1.58 -2.46 -12.70
C PHE A 135 0.19 -3.12 -12.69
N GLY A 136 -0.67 -2.73 -13.64
CA GLY A 136 -2.01 -3.33 -13.76
C GLY A 136 -1.99 -4.77 -14.27
N ASP A 137 -3.04 -5.54 -13.97
CA ASP A 137 -3.17 -7.00 -14.15
C ASP A 137 -2.96 -7.54 -15.59
N LEU A 138 -2.89 -6.67 -16.60
CA LEU A 138 -2.72 -7.04 -18.02
C LEU A 138 -1.31 -6.76 -18.54
N CYS A 139 -0.37 -6.41 -17.66
CA CYS A 139 1.02 -6.14 -18.01
C CYS A 139 1.79 -7.46 -18.15
N LEU A 140 1.64 -8.14 -19.29
CA LEU A 140 2.34 -9.39 -19.58
C LEU A 140 3.81 -9.17 -20.03
N GLU A 141 4.18 -7.93 -20.35
CA GLU A 141 5.53 -7.55 -20.80
C GLU A 141 6.16 -6.59 -19.79
N ASP A 142 6.68 -7.12 -18.67
CA ASP A 142 7.36 -6.35 -17.62
C ASP A 142 8.76 -5.84 -18.02
N VAL A 143 8.97 -5.52 -19.29
CA VAL A 143 10.27 -5.03 -19.80
C VAL A 143 10.69 -3.72 -19.13
N ILE A 144 9.72 -2.95 -18.62
CA ILE A 144 9.94 -1.57 -18.20
C ILE A 144 10.26 -1.45 -16.70
N LEU A 145 9.87 -2.43 -15.87
CA LEU A 145 10.12 -2.35 -14.43
C LEU A 145 11.62 -2.25 -14.10
N PRO A 146 12.50 -3.12 -14.64
CA PRO A 146 13.93 -3.02 -14.38
C PRO A 146 14.50 -1.65 -14.74
N ASP A 147 14.03 -1.05 -15.84
CA ASP A 147 14.48 0.27 -16.26
C ASP A 147 13.98 1.39 -15.35
N VAL A 148 12.70 1.38 -14.94
CA VAL A 148 12.14 2.34 -13.98
C VAL A 148 12.88 2.26 -12.66
N ILE A 149 13.11 1.03 -12.18
CA ILE A 149 13.90 0.75 -11.00
C ILE A 149 15.32 1.32 -11.16
N ARG A 150 16.02 1.02 -12.26
CA ARG A 150 17.40 1.47 -12.49
C ARG A 150 17.50 2.99 -12.54
N GLN A 151 16.54 3.66 -13.17
CA GLN A 151 16.47 5.12 -13.20
C GLN A 151 16.29 5.69 -11.79
N LEU A 152 15.42 5.10 -10.98
CA LEU A 152 15.28 5.49 -9.57
C LEU A 152 16.58 5.29 -8.81
N CYS A 153 17.27 4.15 -8.98
CA CYS A 153 18.57 3.92 -8.34
C CYS A 153 19.59 5.02 -8.68
N ALA A 154 19.65 5.40 -9.97
CA ALA A 154 20.55 6.44 -10.46
C ALA A 154 20.29 7.81 -9.81
N THR A 155 19.07 8.07 -9.33
CA THR A 155 18.75 9.31 -8.60
C THR A 155 19.33 9.36 -7.19
N GLY A 156 19.88 8.25 -6.67
CA GLY A 156 20.44 8.23 -5.32
C GLY A 156 19.37 8.09 -4.24
N LEU A 157 18.63 6.97 -4.26
CA LEU A 157 17.61 6.58 -3.29
C LEU A 157 18.18 6.18 -1.90
N SER A 158 19.28 6.79 -1.47
CA SER A 158 19.92 6.45 -0.18
C SER A 158 19.00 6.69 1.02
N ALA A 159 18.00 7.56 0.88
CA ALA A 159 16.99 7.87 1.90
C ALA A 159 15.67 7.10 1.74
N LEU A 160 15.58 6.13 0.80
CA LEU A 160 14.36 5.36 0.61
C LEU A 160 14.14 4.43 1.79
N GLU A 161 13.03 4.62 2.49
CA GLU A 161 12.64 3.88 3.69
C GLU A 161 11.56 2.84 3.38
N SER A 162 10.66 3.13 2.44
CA SER A 162 9.53 2.28 2.07
C SER A 162 9.44 2.07 0.56
N LEU A 163 9.35 0.80 0.16
CA LEU A 163 9.26 0.39 -1.24
C LEU A 163 8.10 -0.59 -1.44
N VAL A 164 7.18 -0.25 -2.35
CA VAL A 164 6.09 -1.13 -2.75
C VAL A 164 6.14 -1.34 -4.25
N ILE A 165 6.23 -2.60 -4.68
CA ILE A 165 6.29 -2.97 -6.09
C ILE A 165 5.21 -4.00 -6.35
N THR A 166 4.42 -3.85 -7.39
CA THR A 166 3.50 -4.89 -7.89
C THR A 166 3.80 -5.13 -9.36
N THR A 167 4.21 -6.34 -9.70
CA THR A 167 4.76 -6.74 -11.00
C THR A 167 4.28 -8.14 -11.36
N SER A 168 4.35 -8.53 -12.63
CA SER A 168 4.10 -9.92 -13.04
C SER A 168 5.32 -10.79 -12.75
N VAL A 169 6.53 -10.29 -13.03
CA VAL A 169 7.80 -10.99 -12.83
C VAL A 169 8.71 -10.22 -11.88
N ILE A 170 9.33 -10.94 -10.94
CA ILE A 170 10.42 -10.41 -10.14
C ILE A 170 11.74 -11.12 -10.51
N GLU A 171 12.75 -10.32 -10.82
CA GLU A 171 14.08 -10.80 -11.21
C GLU A 171 15.10 -10.55 -10.09
N LEU A 172 16.20 -11.29 -10.10
CA LEU A 172 17.28 -11.12 -9.14
C LEU A 172 17.85 -9.69 -9.12
N GLU A 173 17.91 -8.99 -10.25
CA GLU A 173 18.35 -7.58 -10.32
C GLU A 173 17.50 -6.67 -9.42
N THR A 174 16.19 -6.94 -9.35
CA THR A 174 15.27 -6.19 -8.49
C THR A 174 15.53 -6.45 -7.01
N ILE A 175 15.87 -7.68 -6.63
CA ILE A 175 16.23 -7.99 -5.23
C ILE A 175 17.60 -7.44 -4.86
N ASN A 176 18.57 -7.47 -5.79
CA ASN A 176 19.87 -6.82 -5.66
C ASN A 176 19.75 -5.32 -5.40
N LEU A 177 18.77 -4.66 -6.02
CA LEU A 177 18.46 -3.29 -5.66
C LEU A 177 18.10 -3.20 -4.17
N PHE A 178 17.17 -4.01 -3.67
CA PHE A 178 16.71 -3.88 -2.28
C PHE A 178 17.87 -4.00 -1.30
N ALA A 179 18.78 -4.94 -1.56
CA ALA A 179 20.01 -5.12 -0.80
C ALA A 179 20.93 -3.89 -0.81
N SER A 180 20.92 -3.09 -1.88
CA SER A 180 21.75 -1.89 -2.03
C SER A 180 21.20 -0.63 -1.34
N LEU A 181 19.98 -0.67 -0.79
CA LEU A 181 19.31 0.49 -0.19
C LEU A 181 19.48 0.51 1.34
N PRO A 182 20.40 1.32 1.91
CA PRO A 182 20.79 1.21 3.32
C PRO A 182 19.69 1.67 4.30
N SER A 183 18.85 2.61 3.88
CA SER A 183 17.77 3.17 4.71
C SER A 183 16.47 2.39 4.59
N LEU A 184 16.42 1.35 3.75
CA LEU A 184 15.19 0.61 3.50
C LEU A 184 14.77 -0.12 4.78
N ARG A 185 13.50 0.07 5.17
CA ARG A 185 12.88 -0.52 6.36
C ARG A 185 11.60 -1.27 6.02
N GLU A 186 10.93 -0.91 4.94
CA GLU A 186 9.70 -1.55 4.51
C GLU A 186 9.78 -1.97 3.04
N VAL A 187 9.46 -3.23 2.78
CA VAL A 187 9.34 -3.76 1.42
C VAL A 187 8.01 -4.48 1.30
N CYS A 188 7.24 -4.17 0.25
CA CYS A 188 6.05 -4.92 -0.12
C CYS A 188 6.14 -5.32 -1.60
N LEU A 189 6.10 -6.63 -1.87
CA LEU A 189 6.23 -7.21 -3.20
C LEU A 189 4.92 -7.87 -3.60
N GLY A 190 4.35 -7.41 -4.71
CA GLY A 190 3.25 -8.06 -5.42
C GLY A 190 3.82 -8.76 -6.66
N VAL A 191 3.68 -10.07 -6.77
CA VAL A 191 4.20 -10.88 -7.90
C VAL A 191 3.08 -11.74 -8.49
N MET A 192 2.76 -11.54 -9.76
CA MET A 192 1.57 -12.13 -10.39
C MET A 192 1.84 -13.27 -11.38
N VAL A 193 3.09 -13.59 -11.74
CA VAL A 193 3.37 -14.63 -12.74
C VAL A 193 4.58 -15.48 -12.42
N ALA A 194 5.73 -14.90 -12.11
CA ALA A 194 6.97 -15.68 -11.98
C ALA A 194 8.04 -15.00 -11.11
N VAL A 195 8.97 -15.82 -10.63
CA VAL A 195 10.14 -15.41 -9.85
C VAL A 195 11.37 -16.01 -10.52
N VAL A 196 12.26 -15.18 -11.05
CA VAL A 196 13.44 -15.66 -11.81
C VAL A 196 14.71 -15.34 -11.02
N LEU A 197 15.15 -16.32 -10.23
CA LEU A 197 16.31 -16.21 -9.35
C LEU A 197 17.36 -17.24 -9.76
N ASN A 198 18.23 -16.83 -10.69
CA ASN A 198 19.28 -17.69 -11.25
C ASN A 198 20.56 -17.76 -10.38
N ALA A 199 20.58 -17.09 -9.22
CA ALA A 199 21.74 -17.04 -8.32
C ALA A 199 21.30 -16.85 -6.86
N GLU A 200 22.26 -16.88 -5.94
CA GLU A 200 22.02 -16.61 -4.52
C GLU A 200 21.47 -15.19 -4.31
N VAL A 201 20.45 -15.09 -3.47
CA VAL A 201 19.83 -13.81 -3.11
C VAL A 201 20.73 -13.08 -2.12
N PRO A 202 21.03 -11.79 -2.36
CA PRO A 202 21.86 -11.01 -1.45
C PRO A 202 21.18 -10.80 -0.10
N VAL A 203 22.00 -10.55 0.93
CA VAL A 203 21.52 -10.15 2.25
C VAL A 203 20.72 -8.85 2.14
N LEU A 204 19.47 -8.89 2.61
CA LEU A 204 18.60 -7.72 2.63
C LEU A 204 19.01 -6.75 3.75
N PRO A 205 18.73 -5.44 3.62
CA PRO A 205 18.90 -4.49 4.70
C PRO A 205 18.01 -4.88 5.90
N PRO A 206 18.25 -4.30 7.10
CA PRO A 206 17.47 -4.59 8.30
C PRO A 206 16.02 -4.11 8.17
N LEU A 207 15.17 -4.92 7.54
CA LEU A 207 13.76 -4.62 7.30
C LEU A 207 12.96 -4.78 8.60
N THR A 208 12.12 -3.79 8.86
CA THR A 208 11.11 -3.85 9.94
C THR A 208 9.78 -4.41 9.46
N ARG A 209 9.51 -4.28 8.15
CA ARG A 209 8.29 -4.76 7.49
C ARG A 209 8.60 -5.44 6.17
N LEU A 210 8.01 -6.61 5.98
CA LEU A 210 8.05 -7.36 4.72
C LEU A 210 6.64 -7.81 4.35
N GLY A 211 6.18 -7.39 3.18
CA GLY A 211 4.93 -7.79 2.56
C GLY A 211 5.19 -8.62 1.30
N ILE A 212 4.55 -9.77 1.16
CA ILE A 212 4.64 -10.62 -0.02
C ILE A 212 3.22 -10.99 -0.44
N TYR A 213 2.82 -10.54 -1.62
CA TYR A 213 1.54 -10.81 -2.25
C TYR A 213 1.87 -11.55 -3.53
N THR A 214 1.69 -12.86 -3.57
CA THR A 214 2.15 -13.66 -4.70
C THR A 214 1.11 -14.66 -5.15
N ASN A 215 1.10 -14.98 -6.42
CA ASN A 215 0.37 -16.12 -6.94
C ASN A 215 1.28 -17.34 -7.22
N VAL A 216 2.60 -17.18 -7.04
CA VAL A 216 3.64 -18.23 -7.19
C VAL A 216 4.50 -18.30 -5.93
N LEU A 217 4.14 -19.20 -5.02
CA LEU A 217 4.60 -19.20 -3.63
C LEU A 217 6.07 -19.60 -3.43
N SER A 218 6.52 -20.68 -4.08
CA SER A 218 7.75 -21.41 -3.74
C SER A 218 9.00 -20.58 -3.82
N GLU A 219 9.20 -19.97 -4.98
CA GLU A 219 10.54 -19.57 -5.40
C GLU A 219 11.00 -18.29 -4.69
N LEU A 220 10.08 -17.36 -4.43
CA LEU A 220 10.41 -16.12 -3.74
C LEU A 220 10.67 -16.35 -2.25
N LEU A 221 9.79 -17.05 -1.53
CA LEU A 221 9.96 -17.23 -0.08
C LEU A 221 11.18 -18.09 0.25
N LEU A 222 11.43 -19.16 -0.51
CA LEU A 222 12.55 -20.08 -0.25
C LEU A 222 13.91 -19.47 -0.59
N SER A 223 13.94 -18.47 -1.46
CA SER A 223 15.18 -17.81 -1.87
C SER A 223 15.53 -16.61 -1.00
N LEU A 224 14.56 -15.99 -0.33
CA LEU A 224 14.82 -14.86 0.55
C LEU A 224 15.67 -15.28 1.77
N PRO A 225 16.70 -14.51 2.13
CA PRO A 225 17.57 -14.83 3.27
C PRO A 225 16.89 -14.46 4.59
N ILE A 226 15.82 -15.17 4.97
CA ILE A 226 14.99 -14.82 6.13
C ILE A 226 15.78 -14.79 7.45
N SER A 227 16.82 -15.61 7.57
CA SER A 227 17.71 -15.60 8.73
C SER A 227 18.30 -14.21 9.00
N SER A 228 18.59 -13.42 7.95
CA SER A 228 19.05 -12.03 8.08
C SER A 228 17.99 -11.07 8.63
N LEU A 229 16.71 -11.37 8.37
CA LEU A 229 15.57 -10.55 8.80
C LEU A 229 15.07 -10.90 10.20
N SER A 230 15.37 -12.10 10.71
CA SER A 230 14.90 -12.62 12.00
C SER A 230 15.12 -11.68 13.20
N SER A 231 16.17 -10.86 13.15
CA SER A 231 16.57 -9.94 14.21
C SER A 231 15.99 -8.52 14.11
N THR A 232 15.24 -8.21 13.05
CA THR A 232 14.75 -6.84 12.80
C THR A 232 13.29 -6.78 12.37
N LEU A 233 12.77 -7.87 11.78
CA LEU A 233 11.43 -7.90 11.23
C LEU A 233 10.36 -7.93 12.33
N THR A 234 9.50 -6.92 12.33
CA THR A 234 8.39 -6.77 13.30
C THR A 234 7.02 -6.93 12.66
N ARG A 235 6.91 -6.77 11.33
CA ARG A 235 5.69 -6.97 10.57
C ARG A 235 5.94 -7.85 9.35
N PHE A 236 5.13 -8.89 9.20
CA PHE A 236 5.16 -9.80 8.07
C PHE A 236 3.74 -9.96 7.54
N ASP A 237 3.53 -9.52 6.31
CA ASP A 237 2.26 -9.65 5.60
C ASP A 237 2.47 -10.62 4.44
N PHE A 238 1.76 -11.73 4.42
CA PHE A 238 1.82 -12.72 3.37
C PHE A 238 0.42 -12.96 2.80
N ARG A 239 0.28 -12.87 1.48
CA ARG A 239 -0.97 -13.14 0.77
C ARG A 239 -0.73 -14.00 -0.46
N CYS A 240 -1.58 -15.02 -0.66
CA CYS A 240 -1.53 -15.85 -1.87
C CYS A 240 -2.89 -16.13 -2.50
N THR A 241 -3.02 -15.87 -3.81
CA THR A 241 -4.30 -15.79 -4.51
C THR A 241 -4.57 -16.88 -5.56
N THR A 242 -3.59 -17.69 -6.02
CA THR A 242 -3.86 -18.71 -7.05
C THR A 242 -3.13 -20.04 -6.83
N GLU A 243 -3.79 -21.15 -7.18
CA GLU A 243 -3.27 -22.54 -7.11
C GLU A 243 -2.28 -22.89 -8.24
N ARG A 244 -1.80 -21.91 -9.02
CA ARG A 244 -0.98 -22.22 -10.20
C ARG A 244 0.38 -22.86 -9.88
N GLY A 245 0.75 -23.02 -8.61
CA GLY A 245 1.90 -23.78 -8.17
C GLY A 245 1.52 -24.91 -7.21
N ASN A 246 2.05 -26.10 -7.43
CA ASN A 246 2.02 -27.25 -6.51
C ASN A 246 2.76 -27.00 -5.18
N THR A 247 3.16 -25.77 -4.87
CA THR A 247 3.95 -25.50 -3.68
C THR A 247 3.03 -25.38 -2.47
N PRO A 248 3.12 -26.31 -1.51
CA PRO A 248 2.31 -26.21 -0.32
C PRO A 248 2.78 -25.02 0.52
N LEU A 249 1.83 -24.38 1.24
CA LEU A 249 2.12 -23.42 2.31
C LEU A 249 3.03 -24.00 3.42
N SER A 250 3.40 -25.27 3.35
CA SER A 250 4.30 -25.98 4.27
C SER A 250 5.71 -25.40 4.35
N CYS A 251 6.12 -24.51 3.45
CA CYS A 251 7.39 -23.78 3.58
C CYS A 251 7.32 -22.61 4.58
N LEU A 252 6.13 -22.07 4.88
CA LEU A 252 5.96 -20.94 5.80
C LEU A 252 6.27 -21.27 7.27
N PRO A 253 5.85 -22.41 7.85
CA PRO A 253 6.08 -22.69 9.26
C PRO A 253 7.53 -22.55 9.72
N PRO A 254 8.55 -23.17 9.08
CA PRO A 254 9.94 -23.01 9.52
C PRO A 254 10.39 -21.55 9.45
N ILE A 255 10.05 -20.84 8.37
CA ILE A 255 10.35 -19.42 8.16
C ILE A 255 9.76 -18.57 9.29
N LEU A 256 8.46 -18.70 9.56
CA LEU A 256 7.77 -17.91 10.57
C LEU A 256 8.32 -18.18 11.97
N LYS A 257 8.69 -19.42 12.29
CA LYS A 257 9.27 -19.77 13.59
C LYS A 257 10.59 -19.08 13.88
N GLU A 258 11.33 -18.62 12.88
CA GLU A 258 12.57 -17.86 13.05
C GLU A 258 12.33 -16.38 13.41
N LEU A 259 11.16 -15.84 13.08
CA LEU A 259 10.83 -14.42 13.23
C LEU A 259 10.38 -14.06 14.65
N LYS A 260 11.26 -14.21 15.64
CA LYS A 260 10.93 -14.05 17.07
C LYS A 260 10.51 -12.64 17.49
N LEU A 261 10.87 -11.62 16.70
CA LEU A 261 10.52 -10.22 16.97
C LEU A 261 9.19 -9.78 16.34
N LEU A 262 8.49 -10.70 15.66
CA LEU A 262 7.27 -10.39 14.95
C LEU A 262 6.17 -9.94 15.92
N ARG A 263 5.63 -8.75 15.69
CA ARG A 263 4.50 -8.13 16.41
C ARG A 263 3.21 -8.20 15.59
N ARG A 264 3.31 -8.09 14.26
CA ARG A 264 2.17 -8.16 13.34
C ARG A 264 2.37 -9.25 12.29
N LEU A 265 1.47 -10.22 12.26
CA LEU A 265 1.45 -11.29 11.28
C LEU A 265 0.11 -11.30 10.54
N THR A 266 0.18 -11.23 9.22
CA THR A 266 -0.96 -11.44 8.32
C THR A 266 -0.61 -12.62 7.41
N VAL A 267 -1.42 -13.67 7.43
CA VAL A 267 -1.31 -14.81 6.49
C VAL A 267 -2.69 -14.99 5.85
N ASP A 268 -2.83 -14.44 4.66
CA ASP A 268 -4.04 -14.51 3.86
C ASP A 268 -3.83 -15.44 2.67
N SER A 269 -4.83 -16.26 2.39
CA SER A 269 -4.79 -17.21 1.31
C SER A 269 -6.19 -17.53 0.84
N ASP A 270 -6.38 -17.47 -0.47
CA ASP A 270 -7.63 -17.89 -1.11
C ASP A 270 -7.77 -19.44 -1.14
N PHE A 271 -6.80 -20.20 -0.62
CA PHE A 271 -6.81 -21.66 -0.58
C PHE A 271 -7.77 -22.18 0.51
N THR A 272 -8.87 -22.79 0.08
CA THR A 272 -9.85 -23.42 0.98
C THR A 272 -9.73 -24.94 1.03
N PHE A 273 -8.87 -25.53 0.19
CA PHE A 273 -8.74 -26.97 0.03
C PHE A 273 -7.31 -27.44 0.38
N TYR A 274 -7.19 -28.33 1.37
CA TYR A 274 -5.99 -29.12 1.71
C TYR A 274 -4.87 -28.49 2.55
N SER A 275 -5.03 -27.31 3.15
CA SER A 275 -4.04 -26.83 4.11
C SER A 275 -4.15 -27.57 5.46
N ILE A 276 -3.02 -28.10 5.93
CA ILE A 276 -2.82 -28.51 7.32
C ILE A 276 -2.83 -27.21 8.15
N PRO A 277 -3.52 -27.16 9.30
CA PRO A 277 -3.63 -25.96 10.14
C PRO A 277 -2.31 -25.64 10.85
N PHE A 278 -1.29 -25.25 10.07
CA PHE A 278 0.08 -25.11 10.56
C PHE A 278 0.26 -23.94 11.54
N MET A 279 -0.66 -22.96 11.54
CA MET A 279 -0.57 -21.83 12.45
C MET A 279 -0.68 -22.25 13.91
N ASP A 280 -1.36 -23.37 14.19
CA ASP A 280 -1.45 -23.98 15.52
C ASP A 280 -0.07 -24.28 16.12
N ASP A 281 0.91 -24.60 15.27
CA ASP A 281 2.29 -24.90 15.67
C ASP A 281 3.24 -23.71 15.52
N VAL A 282 2.81 -22.62 14.89
CA VAL A 282 3.66 -21.43 14.66
C VAL A 282 3.48 -20.39 15.76
N VAL A 283 2.24 -20.10 16.18
CA VAL A 283 1.97 -18.95 17.07
C VAL A 283 2.68 -19.04 18.42
N GLY A 284 2.81 -20.24 18.99
CA GLY A 284 3.54 -20.44 20.25
C GLY A 284 5.04 -20.12 20.17
N HIS A 285 5.59 -19.98 18.96
CA HIS A 285 6.97 -19.59 18.72
C HIS A 285 7.16 -18.08 18.48
N LEU A 286 6.08 -17.30 18.52
CA LEU A 286 6.04 -15.85 18.26
C LEU A 286 5.68 -15.09 19.56
N PRO A 287 6.60 -15.00 20.54
CA PRO A 287 6.26 -14.51 21.87
C PRO A 287 5.88 -13.03 21.92
N ARG A 288 6.20 -12.25 20.87
CA ARG A 288 5.93 -10.81 20.78
C ARG A 288 4.71 -10.46 19.92
N LEU A 289 3.96 -11.45 19.48
CA LEU A 289 2.85 -11.27 18.57
C LEU A 289 1.71 -10.49 19.26
N GLU A 290 1.30 -9.38 18.64
CA GLU A 290 0.23 -8.50 19.13
C GLU A 290 -0.97 -8.50 18.18
N TYR A 291 -0.70 -8.60 16.87
CA TYR A 291 -1.70 -8.64 15.82
C TYR A 291 -1.55 -9.93 15.01
N LEU A 292 -2.63 -10.69 14.92
CA LEU A 292 -2.70 -11.90 14.09
C LEU A 292 -3.92 -11.84 13.17
N HIS A 293 -3.67 -11.94 11.86
CA HIS A 293 -4.70 -12.18 10.86
C HIS A 293 -4.40 -13.47 10.11
N VAL A 294 -5.36 -14.40 10.07
CA VAL A 294 -5.23 -15.69 9.39
C VAL A 294 -6.51 -16.05 8.64
N CYS A 295 -6.35 -16.53 7.41
CA CYS A 295 -7.44 -17.05 6.59
C CYS A 295 -7.83 -18.49 6.97
N THR A 296 -8.82 -19.07 6.31
CA THR A 296 -9.30 -20.44 6.60
C THR A 296 -8.28 -21.49 6.20
N GLY A 297 -8.32 -22.64 6.88
CA GLY A 297 -7.54 -23.83 6.52
C GLY A 297 -6.11 -23.82 7.07
N ILE A 298 -5.58 -22.65 7.43
CA ILE A 298 -4.25 -22.55 8.04
C ILE A 298 -4.26 -22.59 9.58
N TRP A 299 -5.44 -22.63 10.22
CA TRP A 299 -5.61 -22.71 11.67
C TRP A 299 -6.77 -23.63 12.07
N SER A 300 -6.74 -24.12 13.31
CA SER A 300 -7.84 -24.82 13.97
C SER A 300 -8.14 -24.23 15.36
N SER A 301 -9.07 -24.83 16.11
CA SER A 301 -9.33 -24.42 17.49
C SER A 301 -8.08 -24.45 18.39
N VAL A 302 -7.09 -25.29 18.06
CA VAL A 302 -5.81 -25.38 18.79
C VAL A 302 -5.02 -24.07 18.73
N LEU A 303 -5.16 -23.28 17.66
CA LEU A 303 -4.59 -21.94 17.57
C LEU A 303 -4.97 -21.10 18.79
N LEU A 304 -6.25 -21.12 19.15
CA LEU A 304 -6.84 -20.27 20.19
C LEU A 304 -6.30 -20.64 21.57
N GLU A 305 -6.02 -21.93 21.80
CA GLU A 305 -5.42 -22.43 23.05
C GLU A 305 -3.92 -22.10 23.16
N ARG A 306 -3.28 -21.68 22.07
CA ARG A 306 -1.82 -21.43 21.98
C ARG A 306 -1.47 -19.98 21.65
N LEU A 307 -2.45 -19.08 21.65
CA LEU A 307 -2.19 -17.67 21.36
C LEU A 307 -1.21 -17.07 22.37
N PRO A 308 -0.19 -16.33 21.92
CA PRO A 308 0.67 -15.58 22.81
C PRO A 308 -0.13 -14.60 23.67
N PRO A 309 0.27 -14.38 24.94
CA PRO A 309 -0.48 -13.52 25.86
C PRO A 309 -0.46 -12.03 25.48
N LEU A 310 0.31 -11.64 24.47
CA LEU A 310 0.37 -10.25 23.99
C LEU A 310 -0.59 -9.98 22.82
N VAL A 311 -1.30 -11.00 22.31
CA VAL A 311 -2.23 -10.82 21.19
C VAL A 311 -3.41 -9.97 21.66
N THR A 312 -3.50 -8.76 21.12
CA THR A 312 -4.57 -7.78 21.39
C THR A 312 -5.55 -7.69 20.24
N TYR A 313 -5.12 -8.05 19.02
CA TYR A 313 -5.95 -8.06 17.82
C TYR A 313 -5.89 -9.44 17.16
N LEU A 314 -7.05 -10.07 17.01
CA LEU A 314 -7.21 -11.34 16.32
C LEU A 314 -8.23 -11.20 15.20
N SER A 315 -7.83 -11.51 13.96
CA SER A 315 -8.72 -11.57 12.81
C SER A 315 -8.69 -12.96 12.19
N LEU A 316 -9.85 -13.61 12.23
CA LEU A 316 -10.04 -14.94 11.66
C LEU A 316 -10.98 -14.81 10.47
N GLN A 317 -10.48 -15.10 9.28
CA GLN A 317 -11.28 -15.06 8.07
C GLN A 317 -11.73 -16.48 7.69
N HIS A 318 -13.05 -16.66 7.58
CA HIS A 318 -13.70 -17.89 7.13
C HIS A 318 -14.22 -17.72 5.69
N LEU A 319 -13.44 -18.16 4.70
CA LEU A 319 -13.72 -18.02 3.26
C LEU A 319 -14.60 -19.14 2.70
N ARG A 320 -14.94 -20.17 3.47
CA ARG A 320 -15.74 -21.28 2.92
C ARG A 320 -17.21 -20.91 2.80
N THR A 321 -17.74 -21.17 1.60
CA THR A 321 -19.15 -21.00 1.23
C THR A 321 -19.97 -22.28 1.34
N ASP A 322 -19.33 -23.42 1.63
CA ASP A 322 -20.02 -24.70 1.75
C ASP A 322 -20.63 -24.88 3.15
N ILE A 323 -21.91 -25.24 3.20
CA ILE A 323 -22.72 -25.38 4.42
C ILE A 323 -22.12 -26.41 5.37
N ASP A 324 -21.56 -27.51 4.83
CA ASP A 324 -20.95 -28.57 5.65
C ASP A 324 -19.72 -28.08 6.42
N SER A 325 -19.04 -27.05 5.90
CA SER A 325 -17.88 -26.46 6.56
C SER A 325 -18.23 -25.43 7.63
N LEU A 326 -19.43 -24.83 7.59
CA LEU A 326 -19.89 -23.91 8.63
C LEU A 326 -20.08 -24.62 9.97
N GLN A 327 -20.49 -25.89 9.95
CA GLN A 327 -20.62 -26.71 11.16
C GLN A 327 -19.25 -26.96 11.85
N SER A 328 -18.15 -26.79 11.12
CA SER A 328 -16.79 -26.98 11.65
C SER A 328 -16.18 -25.70 12.23
N PHE A 329 -16.88 -24.55 12.15
CA PHE A 329 -16.36 -23.31 12.71
C PHE A 329 -16.33 -23.41 14.25
N PRO A 330 -15.19 -23.14 14.92
CA PRO A 330 -15.00 -23.51 16.31
C PRO A 330 -15.59 -22.47 17.28
N ILE A 331 -16.89 -22.15 17.16
CA ILE A 331 -17.61 -21.22 18.04
C ILE A 331 -17.38 -21.56 19.52
N PRO A 332 -17.50 -22.84 19.97
CA PRO A 332 -17.27 -23.16 21.38
C PRO A 332 -15.86 -22.82 21.86
N SER A 333 -14.84 -23.04 21.01
CA SER A 333 -13.45 -22.71 21.34
C SER A 333 -13.22 -21.20 21.35
N ILE A 334 -13.86 -20.45 20.45
CA ILE A 334 -13.80 -18.98 20.47
C ILE A 334 -14.43 -18.45 21.76
N LEU A 335 -15.60 -18.96 22.14
CA LEU A 335 -16.25 -18.56 23.40
C LEU A 335 -15.38 -18.87 24.62
N ARG A 336 -14.74 -20.04 24.66
CA ARG A 336 -13.81 -20.40 25.72
C ARG A 336 -12.56 -19.51 25.75
N MET A 337 -11.97 -19.24 24.59
CA MET A 337 -10.84 -18.31 24.47
C MET A 337 -11.23 -16.91 24.97
N LEU A 338 -12.43 -16.43 24.65
CA LEU A 338 -12.91 -15.16 25.17
C LEU A 338 -12.98 -15.17 26.70
N ASP A 339 -13.45 -16.26 27.31
CA ASP A 339 -13.47 -16.43 28.78
C ASP A 339 -12.04 -16.45 29.38
N ASP A 340 -11.06 -17.06 28.69
CA ASP A 340 -9.67 -17.18 29.15
C ASP A 340 -8.83 -15.88 28.93
N HIS A 341 -9.21 -15.05 27.95
CA HIS A 341 -8.48 -13.85 27.54
C HIS A 341 -9.21 -12.53 27.85
N VAL A 342 -10.23 -12.55 28.72
CA VAL A 342 -10.95 -11.35 29.16
C VAL A 342 -9.96 -10.30 29.69
N GLY A 343 -9.93 -9.14 29.04
CA GLY A 343 -9.09 -7.99 29.44
C GLY A 343 -7.77 -7.83 28.70
N VAL A 344 -7.36 -8.80 27.87
CA VAL A 344 -6.16 -8.71 27.03
C VAL A 344 -6.53 -8.53 25.56
N LEU A 345 -7.46 -9.34 25.05
CA LEU A 345 -7.94 -9.21 23.69
C LEU A 345 -8.81 -7.95 23.59
N GLN A 346 -8.41 -6.99 22.75
CA GLN A 346 -9.12 -5.72 22.57
C GLN A 346 -10.08 -5.80 21.39
N THR A 347 -9.67 -6.46 20.31
CA THR A 347 -10.45 -6.54 19.08
C THR A 347 -10.46 -7.96 18.53
N LEU A 348 -11.67 -8.45 18.26
CA LEU A 348 -11.89 -9.71 17.55
C LEU A 348 -12.65 -9.42 16.25
N VAL A 349 -12.02 -9.73 15.12
CA VAL A 349 -12.65 -9.59 13.81
C VAL A 349 -12.95 -10.97 13.25
N LEU A 350 -14.24 -11.27 13.12
CA LEU A 350 -14.72 -12.48 12.48
C LEU A 350 -15.30 -12.11 11.12
N GLN A 351 -14.61 -12.53 10.05
CA GLN A 351 -15.09 -12.37 8.68
C GLN A 351 -15.68 -13.70 8.24
N MET A 352 -17.00 -13.77 8.11
CA MET A 352 -17.72 -15.00 7.73
C MET A 352 -18.63 -14.71 6.52
N TYR A 353 -18.57 -15.56 5.50
CA TYR A 353 -19.38 -15.42 4.27
C TYR A 353 -20.85 -15.78 4.47
N ILE A 354 -21.17 -16.61 5.47
CA ILE A 354 -22.53 -17.05 5.75
C ILE A 354 -22.73 -16.96 7.25
N LEU A 355 -23.40 -15.88 7.68
CA LEU A 355 -23.98 -15.80 9.02
C LEU A 355 -25.31 -16.58 8.97
N GLN A 356 -25.29 -17.87 9.29
CA GLN A 356 -26.49 -18.45 9.89
C GLN A 356 -26.56 -17.92 11.33
N GLU A 357 -27.73 -17.44 11.75
CA GLU A 357 -28.03 -16.80 13.05
C GLU A 357 -27.67 -17.65 14.29
N ILE A 358 -27.25 -18.91 14.10
CA ILE A 358 -27.03 -19.88 15.16
C ILE A 358 -25.72 -19.57 15.89
N GLY A 359 -25.83 -18.93 17.05
CA GLY A 359 -24.74 -18.76 18.01
C GLY A 359 -24.15 -17.35 18.09
N LEU A 360 -24.49 -16.43 17.18
CA LEU A 360 -24.00 -15.05 17.22
C LEU A 360 -24.54 -14.30 18.43
N GLU A 361 -25.80 -14.54 18.80
CA GLU A 361 -26.42 -13.93 19.98
C GLU A 361 -25.66 -14.28 21.27
N SER A 362 -25.23 -15.54 21.40
CA SER A 362 -24.41 -16.00 22.54
C SER A 362 -23.03 -15.34 22.56
N LEU A 363 -22.44 -15.13 21.38
CA LEU A 363 -21.17 -14.42 21.22
C LEU A 363 -21.32 -12.95 21.64
N ILE A 364 -22.32 -12.25 21.09
CA ILE A 364 -22.61 -10.84 21.37
C ILE A 364 -22.87 -10.61 22.86
N CYS A 365 -23.64 -11.49 23.51
CA CYS A 365 -23.95 -11.36 24.94
C CYS A 365 -22.73 -11.48 25.85
N ARG A 366 -21.67 -12.16 25.41
CA ARG A 366 -20.45 -12.42 26.21
C ARG A 366 -19.30 -11.46 25.94
N LEU A 367 -19.36 -10.71 24.85
CA LEU A 367 -18.23 -9.90 24.40
C LEU A 367 -17.92 -8.67 25.25
N GLY A 368 -18.84 -8.23 26.13
CA GLY A 368 -18.56 -7.20 27.14
C GLY A 368 -17.85 -5.96 26.58
N SER A 369 -16.53 -5.87 26.78
CA SER A 369 -15.64 -4.77 26.37
C SER A 369 -14.83 -5.01 25.09
N ILE A 370 -15.02 -6.13 24.39
CA ILE A 370 -14.27 -6.50 23.18
C ILE A 370 -15.00 -5.98 21.95
N ASP A 371 -14.29 -5.24 21.10
CA ASP A 371 -14.82 -4.79 19.82
C ASP A 371 -14.96 -5.99 18.88
N LEU A 372 -16.19 -6.50 18.72
CA LEU A 372 -16.53 -7.48 17.70
C LEU A 372 -16.91 -6.76 16.41
N ILE A 373 -16.05 -6.92 15.40
CA ILE A 373 -16.36 -6.45 14.05
C ILE A 373 -16.75 -7.65 13.20
N VAL A 374 -18.05 -7.80 12.99
CA VAL A 374 -18.58 -8.75 12.00
C VAL A 374 -18.72 -8.01 10.67
N ARG A 375 -17.92 -8.40 9.68
CA ARG A 375 -18.04 -7.85 8.32
C ARG A 375 -18.76 -8.86 7.43
N PRO A 376 -20.02 -8.61 7.06
CA PRO A 376 -20.65 -9.37 5.98
C PRO A 376 -19.95 -8.96 4.67
N GLU A 377 -19.22 -9.87 4.03
CA GLU A 377 -18.73 -9.62 2.68
C GLU A 377 -19.88 -9.79 1.68
N ILE A 378 -20.36 -8.66 1.16
CA ILE A 378 -21.27 -8.64 0.01
C ILE A 378 -20.44 -9.08 -1.19
N ALA A 379 -20.87 -10.15 -1.87
CA ALA A 379 -20.25 -10.64 -3.11
C ALA A 379 -20.37 -9.59 -4.22
N VAL A 380 -19.50 -8.58 -4.22
CA VAL A 380 -19.33 -7.66 -5.33
C VAL A 380 -18.29 -8.27 -6.26
N GLY A 381 -18.75 -8.76 -7.40
CA GLY A 381 -17.92 -9.36 -8.43
C GLY A 381 -17.01 -8.35 -9.10
N ASP A 382 -15.89 -8.02 -8.47
CA ASP A 382 -14.60 -7.72 -9.12
C ASP A 382 -13.50 -7.63 -8.03
N ARG A 383 -12.89 -8.77 -7.68
CA ARG A 383 -11.83 -8.86 -6.65
C ARG A 383 -10.43 -8.46 -7.15
N SER A 384 -10.33 -7.91 -8.36
CA SER A 384 -9.07 -7.39 -8.93
C SER A 384 -8.60 -6.07 -8.29
N HIS A 385 -9.42 -5.47 -7.43
CA HIS A 385 -8.95 -4.39 -6.57
C HIS A 385 -8.15 -4.94 -5.40
N LEU A 386 -6.83 -5.04 -5.60
CA LEU A 386 -5.82 -5.13 -4.54
C LEU A 386 -6.20 -4.18 -3.40
N ILE A 387 -6.80 -4.72 -2.35
CA ILE A 387 -6.99 -4.04 -1.06
C ILE A 387 -5.59 -3.96 -0.44
N PHE A 388 -4.77 -3.04 -0.97
CA PHE A 388 -3.65 -2.50 -0.22
C PHE A 388 -4.27 -1.70 0.91
N ASP A 389 -4.46 -2.40 2.03
CA ASP A 389 -4.68 -1.91 3.38
C ASP A 389 -4.98 -0.41 3.48
N ARG A 390 -6.27 -0.06 3.62
CA ARG A 390 -6.73 1.31 3.93
C ARG A 390 -6.06 1.89 5.18
N GLU A 391 -5.46 1.04 6.03
CA GLU A 391 -4.66 1.48 7.19
C GLU A 391 -3.27 1.99 6.81
N SER A 392 -2.70 1.59 5.67
CA SER A 392 -1.40 2.10 5.20
C SER A 392 -1.45 3.52 4.65
N ASP A 393 -2.65 4.06 4.43
CA ASP A 393 -2.90 5.45 4.03
C ASP A 393 -3.10 6.41 5.24
N ARG A 394 -2.91 5.92 6.47
CA ARG A 394 -2.82 6.75 7.70
C ARG A 394 -1.38 6.80 8.22
N TRP A 395 -0.49 7.42 7.46
CA TRP A 395 0.80 7.93 7.94
C TRP A 395 0.98 9.36 7.43
#